data_AF-A0A7C1YKJ1-F1
#
_entry.id   AF-A0A7C1YKJ1-F1
#
_cell.length_a   1.000
_cell.length_b   1.000
_cell.length_c   1.000
_cell.angle_alpha   90.00
_cell.angle_beta   90.00
_cell.angle_gamma   90.00
#
_symmetry.space_group_name_H-M   'P 1'
#
loop_
_entity.id
_entity.type
_entity.pdbx_description
1 polymer ?
#
loop_
_entity_poly.entity_id
_entity_poly.type
_entity_poly.pdbx_seq_one_letter_code
_entity_poly.pdbx_strand_id
1 'polypeptide(L)'
;MAILFLSSVLAIISLSSLAWYFARKRDTWFDWDWMLSVAPVTLWFALISRGIGPQGPDQIIELVFIAGAIPLLLSLRVFALDALFQNARRNSIFIFVVCMVLPIAVRFTMPAFL
;
A
#
# COMPACT_ATOMS: atom_id res chain seq x y z
N MET A 1 7.09 17.68 1.36
CA MET A 1 7.14 16.24 1.73
C MET A 1 6.06 15.85 2.74
N ALA A 2 5.95 16.47 3.92
CA ALA A 2 4.95 16.07 4.92
C ALA A 2 3.49 16.12 4.44
N ILE A 3 3.12 17.13 3.64
CA ILE A 3 1.77 17.24 3.06
C ILE A 3 1.48 16.07 2.10
N LEU A 4 2.44 15.70 1.24
CA LEU A 4 2.30 14.57 0.31
C LEU A 4 2.19 13.23 1.04
N PHE A 5 2.95 13.06 2.13
CA PHE A 5 2.82 11.90 3.00
C PHE A 5 1.41 11.82 3.58
N LEU A 6 0.95 12.89 4.23
CA LEU A 6 -0.37 12.91 4.85
C LEU A 6 -1.50 12.71 3.84
N SER A 7 -1.45 13.38 2.69
CA SER A 7 -2.47 13.26 1.65
C SER A 7 -2.52 11.84 1.05
N SER A 8 -1.37 11.19 0.85
CA SER A 8 -1.32 9.81 0.35
C SER A 8 -1.88 8.81 1.36
N VAL A 9 -1.54 8.95 2.65
CA VAL A 9 -2.09 8.09 3.71
C VAL A 9 -3.61 8.28 3.82
N LEU A 10 -4.10 9.52 3.81
CA LEU A 10 -5.53 9.81 3.83
C LEU A 10 -6.24 9.23 2.61
N ALA A 11 -5.67 9.38 1.41
CA ALA A 11 -6.22 8.81 0.19
C ALA A 11 -6.32 7.27 0.28
N ILE A 12 -5.28 6.60 0.75
CA ILE A 12 -5.30 5.14 0.94
C ILE A 12 -6.40 4.74 1.91
N ILE A 13 -6.53 5.41 3.06
CA ILE A 13 -7.57 5.12 4.06
C ILE A 13 -8.97 5.33 3.45
N SER A 14 -9.19 6.46 2.76
CA SER A 14 -10.47 6.78 2.12
C SER A 14 -10.86 5.72 1.08
N LEU A 15 -9.93 5.34 0.20
CA LEU A 15 -10.16 4.32 -0.82
C LEU A 15 -10.34 2.92 -0.24
N SER A 16 -9.71 2.63 0.90
CA SER A 16 -9.78 1.35 1.61
C SER A 16 -11.02 1.21 2.50
N SER A 17 -11.81 2.28 2.68
CA SER A 17 -12.94 2.31 3.61
C SER A 17 -14.00 1.23 3.34
N LEU A 18 -14.26 0.92 2.06
CA LEU A 18 -15.21 -0.12 1.68
C LEU A 18 -14.70 -1.51 2.08
N ALA A 19 -13.44 -1.83 1.74
CA ALA A 19 -12.83 -3.11 2.12
C ALA A 19 -12.78 -3.27 3.65
N TRP A 20 -12.44 -2.19 4.37
CA TRP A 20 -12.48 -2.15 5.83
C TRP A 20 -13.87 -2.49 6.38
N TYR A 21 -14.93 -1.86 5.85
CA TYR A 21 -16.30 -2.10 6.31
C TYR A 21 -16.69 -3.58 6.20
N PHE A 22 -16.41 -4.21 5.06
CA PHE A 22 -16.72 -5.63 4.85
C PHE A 22 -15.86 -6.57 5.69
N ALA A 23 -14.56 -6.30 5.81
CA ALA A 23 -13.66 -7.08 6.63
C ALA A 23 -14.06 -7.02 8.11
N ARG A 24 -14.49 -5.84 8.61
CA ARG A 24 -15.00 -5.68 9.97
C ARG A 24 -16.28 -6.45 10.22
N LYS A 25 -17.22 -6.45 9.28
CA LYS A 25 -18.45 -7.23 9.40
C LYS A 25 -18.19 -8.74 9.53
N ARG A 26 -17.08 -9.23 8.97
CA ARG A 26 -16.66 -10.64 9.00
C ARG A 26 -15.68 -10.96 10.13
N ASP A 27 -15.31 -9.97 10.97
CA ASP A 27 -14.26 -10.07 11.98
C ASP A 27 -12.92 -10.59 11.46
N THR A 28 -12.55 -10.12 10.26
CA THR A 28 -11.31 -10.52 9.55
C THR A 28 -10.32 -9.36 9.42
N TRP A 29 -10.50 -8.27 10.17
CA TRP A 29 -9.60 -7.13 10.12
C TRP A 29 -8.50 -7.26 11.19
N PHE A 30 -7.24 -7.23 10.78
CA PHE A 30 -6.08 -7.42 11.63
C PHE A 30 -5.19 -6.17 11.68
N ASP A 31 -4.29 -6.09 12.65
CA ASP A 31 -3.36 -4.96 12.83
C ASP A 31 -2.50 -4.71 11.58
N TRP A 32 -2.14 -5.77 10.85
CA TRP A 32 -1.40 -5.68 9.59
C TRP A 32 -2.15 -4.88 8.52
N ASP A 33 -3.48 -4.93 8.51
CA ASP A 33 -4.31 -4.20 7.55
C ASP A 33 -4.28 -2.68 7.82
N TRP A 34 -4.10 -2.27 9.08
CA TRP A 34 -3.84 -0.86 9.42
C TRP A 34 -2.44 -0.44 8.99
N MET A 35 -1.45 -1.31 9.20
CA MET A 35 -0.07 -1.00 8.82
C MET A 35 0.10 -0.84 7.31
N LEU A 36 -0.74 -1.48 6.49
CA LEU A 36 -0.76 -1.31 5.03
C LEU A 36 -0.94 0.14 4.59
N SER A 37 -1.68 0.95 5.34
CA SER A 37 -1.93 2.36 4.99
C SER A 37 -0.74 3.28 5.25
N VAL A 38 0.23 2.83 6.07
CA VAL A 38 1.32 3.68 6.57
C VAL A 38 2.68 3.13 6.19
N ALA A 39 2.96 1.86 6.48
CA ALA A 39 4.29 1.28 6.38
C ALA A 39 4.88 1.33 4.95
N PRO A 40 4.14 0.96 3.87
CA PRO A 40 4.67 1.05 2.50
C PRO A 40 5.00 2.48 2.08
N VAL A 41 4.14 3.44 2.45
CA VAL A 41 4.35 4.87 2.15
C VAL A 41 5.56 5.39 2.91
N THR A 42 5.68 5.06 4.21
CA THR A 42 6.84 5.43 5.02
C THR A 42 8.13 4.84 4.45
N LEU A 43 8.11 3.58 4.02
CA LEU A 43 9.26 2.95 3.37
C LEU A 43 9.66 3.69 2.09
N TRP A 44 8.69 4.04 1.24
CA TRP A 44 8.95 4.81 0.02
C TRP A 44 9.58 6.17 0.31
N PHE A 45 9.05 6.92 1.28
CA PHE A 45 9.64 8.18 1.73
C PHE A 45 11.06 7.99 2.30
N ALA A 46 11.31 6.90 3.03
CA ALA A 46 12.63 6.56 3.52
C ALA A 46 13.62 6.32 2.37
N LEU A 47 13.21 5.61 1.31
CA LEU A 47 14.05 5.41 0.12
C LEU A 47 14.40 6.74 -0.57
N ILE A 48 13.42 7.62 -0.74
CA ILE A 48 13.64 8.94 -1.37
C ILE A 48 14.53 9.83 -0.53
N SER A 49 14.29 9.92 0.78
CA SER A 49 15.11 10.74 1.67
C SER A 49 16.57 10.27 1.74
N ARG A 50 16.83 9.00 1.42
CA ARG A 50 18.19 8.42 1.32
C ARG A 50 18.80 8.55 -0.08
N GLY A 51 18.10 9.14 -1.05
CA GLY A 51 18.58 9.27 -2.42
C GLY A 51 18.61 7.95 -3.20
N ILE A 52 17.90 6.91 -2.74
CA ILE A 52 17.88 5.60 -3.40
C ILE A 52 16.89 5.66 -4.57
N GLY A 53 17.33 5.30 -5.78
CA GLY A 53 16.53 5.33 -7.01
C GLY A 53 16.44 6.71 -7.69
N PRO A 54 15.68 6.83 -8.80
CA PRO A 54 15.58 8.05 -9.62
C PRO A 54 15.15 9.30 -8.84
N GLN A 55 15.86 10.42 -9.00
CA GLN A 55 15.53 11.66 -8.32
C GLN A 55 14.91 12.64 -9.34
N GLY A 56 13.59 12.83 -9.28
CA GLY A 56 12.87 13.62 -10.26
C GLY A 56 11.38 13.80 -9.95
N PRO A 57 10.62 14.42 -10.88
CA PRO A 57 9.17 14.60 -10.74
C PRO A 57 8.38 13.28 -10.86
N ASP A 58 9.00 12.24 -11.40
CA ASP A 58 8.50 10.85 -11.47
C ASP A 58 8.14 10.27 -10.10
N GLN A 59 8.76 10.75 -9.01
CA GLN A 59 8.40 10.41 -7.64
C GLN A 59 6.91 10.63 -7.33
N ILE A 60 6.28 11.66 -7.91
CA ILE A 60 4.84 11.88 -7.69
C ILE A 60 4.03 10.74 -8.33
N ILE A 61 4.45 10.26 -9.50
CA ILE A 61 3.79 9.16 -10.21
C ILE A 61 3.99 7.85 -9.44
N GLU A 62 5.20 7.60 -8.93
CA GLU A 62 5.48 6.45 -8.05
C GLU A 62 4.54 6.45 -6.83
N LEU A 63 4.40 7.60 -6.16
CA LEU A 63 3.53 7.73 -4.98
C LEU A 63 2.06 7.50 -5.33
N VAL A 64 1.59 8.04 -6.45
CA VAL A 64 0.21 7.79 -6.93
C VAL A 64 0.00 6.31 -7.22
N PHE A 65 0.97 5.64 -7.83
CA PHE A 65 0.90 4.21 -8.11
C PHE A 65 0.83 3.39 -6.81
N ILE A 66 1.69 3.70 -5.83
CA ILE A 66 1.69 3.05 -4.51
C ILE A 66 0.35 3.28 -3.79
N ALA A 67 -0.11 4.53 -3.75
CA ALA A 67 -1.35 4.91 -3.09
C ALA A 67 -2.60 4.29 -3.75
N GLY A 68 -2.57 4.04 -5.06
CA GLY A 68 -3.62 3.32 -5.77
C GLY A 68 -3.54 1.80 -5.63
N ALA A 69 -2.34 1.23 -5.62
CA ALA A 69 -2.14 -0.21 -5.54
C ALA A 69 -2.53 -0.79 -4.16
N ILE A 70 -2.26 -0.09 -3.07
CA ILE A 70 -2.54 -0.57 -1.72
C ILE A 70 -4.04 -0.85 -1.49
N PRO A 71 -4.98 0.09 -1.76
CA PRO A 71 -6.42 -0.18 -1.65
C PRO A 71 -6.89 -1.31 -2.55
N LEU A 72 -6.31 -1.47 -3.74
CA LEU A 72 -6.65 -2.56 -4.66
C LEU A 72 -6.21 -3.92 -4.09
N LEU A 73 -4.99 -4.03 -3.58
CA LEU A 73 -4.48 -5.26 -2.96
C LEU A 73 -5.25 -5.61 -1.68
N LEU A 74 -5.60 -4.61 -0.87
CA LEU A 74 -6.44 -4.81 0.30
C LEU A 74 -7.85 -5.28 -0.09
N SER A 75 -8.44 -4.69 -1.12
CA SER A 75 -9.74 -5.11 -1.65
C SER A 75 -9.68 -6.53 -2.21
N LEU A 76 -8.63 -6.87 -2.97
CA LEU A 76 -8.39 -8.22 -3.47
C LEU A 76 -8.30 -9.23 -2.32
N ARG A 77 -7.61 -8.85 -1.24
CA ARG A 77 -7.51 -9.69 -0.03
C ARG A 77 -8.87 -9.95 0.59
N VAL A 78 -9.64 -8.91 0.87
CA VAL A 78 -10.93 -8.99 1.57
C VAL A 78 -12.01 -9.69 0.73
N PHE A 79 -12.07 -9.40 -0.57
CA PHE A 79 -13.14 -9.89 -1.44
C PHE A 79 -12.82 -11.20 -2.16
N ALA A 80 -11.56 -11.45 -2.50
CA ALA A 80 -11.16 -12.65 -3.23
C ALA A 80 -10.37 -13.63 -2.35
N LEU A 81 -9.25 -13.20 -1.75
CA LEU A 81 -8.37 -14.16 -1.05
C LEU A 81 -9.02 -14.74 0.20
N ASP A 82 -9.74 -13.95 0.99
CA ASP A 82 -10.45 -14.45 2.17
C ASP A 82 -11.64 -15.35 1.80
N ALA A 83 -12.17 -15.22 0.59
CA ALA A 83 -13.22 -16.11 0.07
C ALA A 83 -12.63 -17.43 -0.45
N LEU A 84 -11.45 -17.40 -1.09
CA LEU A 84 -10.77 -18.57 -1.65
C LEU A 84 -9.99 -19.37 -0.59
N PHE A 85 -9.34 -18.66 0.32
CA PHE A 85 -8.46 -19.21 1.35
C PHE A 85 -8.98 -18.79 2.72
N GLN A 86 -9.54 -19.74 3.48
CA GLN A 86 -10.19 -19.51 4.77
C GLN A 86 -9.25 -19.09 5.92
N ASN A 87 -8.01 -18.70 5.62
CA ASN A 87 -7.04 -18.24 6.61
C ASN A 87 -6.75 -16.75 6.43
N ALA A 88 -7.72 -15.93 6.83
CA ALA A 88 -7.70 -14.48 6.69
C ALA A 88 -6.44 -13.83 7.31
N ARG A 89 -5.95 -14.37 8.44
CA ARG A 89 -4.73 -13.88 9.09
C ARG A 89 -3.49 -14.07 8.22
N ARG A 90 -3.34 -15.26 7.63
CA ARG A 90 -2.23 -15.56 6.71
C ARG A 90 -2.33 -14.69 5.45
N ASN A 91 -3.53 -14.49 4.92
CA ASN A 91 -3.76 -13.64 3.74
C ASN A 91 -3.39 -12.18 4.02
N SER A 92 -3.76 -11.65 5.20
CA SER A 92 -3.41 -10.29 5.62
C SER A 92 -1.89 -10.11 5.73
N ILE A 93 -1.17 -11.05 6.38
CA ILE A 93 0.30 -11.01 6.45
C ILE A 93 0.92 -11.10 5.06
N PHE A 94 0.41 -11.98 4.20
CA PHE A 94 0.91 -12.14 2.84
C PHE A 94 0.78 -10.82 2.04
N ILE A 95 -0.38 -10.19 2.10
CA ILE A 95 -0.65 -8.94 1.39
C ILE A 95 0.18 -7.80 1.98
N PHE A 96 0.38 -7.78 3.30
CA PHE A 96 1.32 -6.87 3.93
C PHE A 96 2.74 -6.99 3.37
N VAL A 97 3.28 -8.20 3.26
CA VAL A 97 4.61 -8.44 2.68
C VAL A 97 4.65 -7.98 1.21
N VAL A 98 3.64 -8.30 0.41
CA VAL A 98 3.55 -7.87 -1.00
C VAL A 98 3.56 -6.33 -1.10
N CYS A 99 2.77 -5.65 -0.26
CA CYS A 99 2.73 -4.20 -0.23
C CYS A 99 4.04 -3.56 0.26
N MET A 100 4.83 -4.24 1.10
CA MET A 100 6.17 -3.75 1.50
C MET A 100 7.20 -3.88 0.38
N VAL A 101 7.08 -4.89 -0.48
CA VAL A 101 7.95 -5.05 -1.66
C VAL A 101 7.58 -4.05 -2.76
N LEU A 102 6.30 -3.69 -2.88
CA LEU A 102 5.79 -2.78 -3.90
C LEU A 102 6.54 -1.43 -4.03
N PRO A 103 6.76 -0.63 -2.96
CA PRO A 103 7.52 0.62 -3.07
C PRO A 103 8.96 0.40 -3.50
N ILE A 104 9.58 -0.74 -3.15
CA ILE A 104 10.92 -1.10 -3.61
C ILE A 104 10.88 -1.41 -5.11
N ALA A 105 9.94 -2.25 -5.55
CA ALA A 105 9.81 -2.62 -6.94
C ALA A 105 9.57 -1.39 -7.83
N VAL A 106 8.56 -0.58 -7.50
CA VAL A 106 8.24 0.67 -8.21
C VAL A 106 9.48 1.53 -8.37
N ARG A 107 10.26 1.68 -7.29
CA ARG A 107 11.46 2.51 -7.26
C ARG A 107 12.58 2.06 -8.18
N PHE A 108 12.72 0.76 -8.40
CA PHE A 108 13.79 0.20 -9.24
C PHE A 108 13.32 -0.13 -10.67
N THR A 109 12.02 -0.17 -10.93
CA THR A 109 11.48 -0.52 -12.25
C THR A 109 10.98 0.66 -13.05
N MET A 110 10.59 1.77 -12.41
CA MET A 110 10.12 2.93 -13.17
C MET A 110 11.29 3.58 -13.93
N PRO A 111 11.18 3.75 -15.25
CA PRO A 111 12.21 4.44 -16.01
C PRO A 111 12.23 5.90 -15.59
N ALA A 112 13.43 6.44 -15.36
CA ALA A 112 13.61 7.87 -15.16
C ALA A 112 13.16 8.58 -16.45
N PHE A 113 12.03 9.27 -16.41
CA PHE A 113 11.65 10.17 -17.48
C PHE A 113 12.54 11.41 -17.37
N LEU A 114 13.51 11.52 -18.29
CA LEU A 114 14.40 12.68 -18.47
C LEU A 114 13.60 13.92 -18.89
#